data_AF-A0A2S2QCM5-F1
#
_entry.id   AF-A0A2S2QCM5-F1
#
_cell.length_a   1.000
_cell.length_b   1.000
_cell.length_c   1.000
_cell.angle_alpha   90.00
_cell.angle_beta   90.00
_cell.angle_gamma   90.00
#
_symmetry.space_group_name_H-M   'P 1'
#
loop_
_entity.id
_entity.type
_entity.pdbx_description
1 polymer ?
#
loop_
_entity_poly.entity_id
_entity_poly.type
_entity_poly.pdbx_seq_one_letter_code
_entity_poly.pdbx_strand_id
1 'polypeptide(L)'
;VTCSSSKLFEFCWTLFVVAKSEFPDLSENLVNSYHLLLACCDYVYTNVLMADLRYLLNKSFGGLPNDFEANSYVPPSKPICIIDYLCQHYDGITTDAKVIKEYFWKTNLKKLIERKVLKGDPDLNLLLDIINFDFNYKAINKRYEQYVLSVGEFDERIFLSDNANNEIGASNECSTEDLAKEMKNQKNNLFNHQTPLTGRNHLKPKIDTSNESTPVKNASEMVFKIQSILLDCLPFPSDKLYSLLKSCSETLKCDIEDLINTLGNKFCAQYCQIDHNSALHNDFAEKRLTIAKTWFYKLFENIIAKEAKNPKYDIKLLICHTVFHETLFACCLEMVLFSYNTQRAFPWVLNALQIHPYHFYKVIEVIVRVEDKLPRDMIKHLISVEEQVLDSLSWQSESPLWDLIEKNNKRIPHYDEIALTNVVGSSSMSNINQKIENSRFPHKESPVSDRFISPAPGQPNVIRLGKQITMNENRQYFSATTKNNGVSPSSLTGPLKKIGTLGLFFRKFYYLASVRMQDLCYQLSISDEDLMRKIWTCFEHVIIEHTNMMRDRHLDQILMCTIYIICRV
;
A
#
# COMPACT_ATOMS: atom_id res chain seq x y z
N VAL A 1 37.95 -11.14 29.62
CA VAL A 1 36.81 -12.08 29.68
C VAL A 1 36.92 -13.04 28.52
N THR A 2 36.68 -14.35 28.72
CA THR A 2 36.62 -15.33 27.62
C THR A 2 35.35 -15.13 26.81
N CYS A 3 35.44 -15.16 25.48
CA CYS A 3 34.29 -15.05 24.58
C CYS A 3 33.44 -16.34 24.69
N SER A 4 32.29 -16.28 25.37
CA SER A 4 31.32 -17.39 25.39
C SER A 4 30.26 -17.19 24.32
N SER A 5 29.51 -18.24 23.98
CA SER A 5 28.40 -18.14 23.02
C SER A 5 27.34 -17.12 23.43
N SER A 6 26.94 -17.08 24.71
CA SER A 6 25.96 -16.09 25.20
C SER A 6 26.49 -14.66 25.11
N LYS A 7 27.75 -14.42 25.51
CA LYS A 7 28.34 -13.07 25.40
C LYS A 7 28.54 -12.64 23.96
N LEU A 8 28.83 -13.58 23.05
CA LEU A 8 28.92 -13.30 21.63
C LEU A 8 27.54 -12.93 21.06
N PHE A 9 26.49 -13.63 21.49
CA PHE A 9 25.11 -13.33 21.09
C PHE A 9 24.69 -11.93 21.55
N GLU A 10 24.88 -11.61 22.84
CA GLU A 10 24.61 -10.27 23.38
C GLU A 10 25.42 -9.18 22.67
N PHE A 11 26.70 -9.45 22.40
CA PHE A 11 27.56 -8.54 21.66
C PHE A 11 27.04 -8.29 20.24
N CYS A 12 26.68 -9.35 19.53
CA CYS A 12 26.16 -9.28 18.16
C CYS A 12 24.86 -8.47 18.12
N TRP A 13 23.92 -8.73 19.03
CA TRP A 13 22.68 -7.96 19.13
C TRP A 13 22.95 -6.49 19.45
N THR A 14 23.80 -6.22 20.43
CA THR A 14 24.14 -4.85 20.84
C THR A 14 24.83 -4.09 19.70
N LEU A 15 25.74 -4.73 18.98
CA LEU A 15 26.42 -4.15 17.82
C LEU A 15 25.42 -3.84 16.70
N PHE A 16 24.47 -4.74 16.44
CA PHE A 16 23.39 -4.51 15.49
C PHE A 16 22.54 -3.31 15.87
N VAL A 17 22.04 -3.20 17.12
CA VAL A 17 21.19 -2.06 17.52
C VAL A 17 21.96 -0.74 17.58
N VAL A 18 23.26 -0.76 17.84
CA VAL A 18 24.12 0.44 17.66
C VAL A 18 24.21 0.82 16.19
N ALA A 19 24.48 -0.12 15.29
CA ALA A 19 24.52 0.18 13.86
C ALA A 19 23.16 0.69 13.35
N LYS A 20 22.06 0.09 13.82
CA LYS A 20 20.68 0.50 13.54
C LYS A 20 20.42 1.95 14.00
N SER A 21 20.86 2.32 15.21
CA SER A 21 20.70 3.67 15.76
C SER A 21 21.42 4.77 14.97
N GLU A 22 22.48 4.42 14.24
CA GLU A 22 23.25 5.35 13.40
C GLU A 22 22.61 5.57 12.02
N PHE A 23 21.64 4.72 11.64
CA PHE A 23 20.88 4.84 10.39
C PHE A 23 19.38 4.64 10.62
N PRO A 24 18.70 5.58 11.32
CA PRO A 24 17.27 5.48 11.62
C PRO A 24 16.42 5.16 10.38
N ASP A 25 16.67 5.81 9.24
CA ASP A 25 15.88 5.60 8.01
C ASP A 25 16.08 4.21 7.37
N LEU A 26 17.27 3.61 7.52
CA LEU A 26 17.49 2.23 7.08
C LEU A 26 16.65 1.28 7.97
N SER A 27 16.54 1.62 9.25
CA SER A 27 15.83 0.83 10.25
C SER A 27 14.31 0.99 10.22
N GLU A 28 13.77 2.04 9.58
CA GLU A 28 12.33 2.20 9.36
C GLU A 28 11.74 1.07 8.51
N ASN A 29 12.56 0.46 7.66
CA ASN A 29 12.17 -0.62 6.78
C ASN A 29 12.59 -1.96 7.40
N LEU A 30 11.61 -2.81 7.70
CA LEU A 30 11.84 -4.11 8.31
C LEU A 30 12.81 -4.99 7.50
N VAL A 31 12.68 -4.99 6.16
CA VAL A 31 13.54 -5.77 5.26
C VAL A 31 14.97 -5.26 5.31
N ASN A 32 15.16 -3.94 5.22
CA ASN A 32 16.49 -3.32 5.29
C ASN A 32 17.14 -3.51 6.67
N SER A 33 16.37 -3.38 7.77
CA SER A 33 16.86 -3.63 9.12
C SER A 33 17.29 -5.10 9.29
N TYR A 34 16.52 -6.03 8.73
CA TYR A 34 16.89 -7.43 8.68
C TYR A 34 18.17 -7.68 7.87
N HIS A 35 18.33 -7.05 6.72
CA HIS A 35 19.58 -7.13 5.95
C HIS A 35 20.78 -6.54 6.68
N LEU A 36 20.58 -5.49 7.49
CA LEU A 36 21.61 -4.95 8.38
C LEU A 36 22.00 -5.97 9.46
N LEU A 37 21.02 -6.70 10.01
CA LEU A 37 21.28 -7.81 10.94
C LEU A 37 22.05 -8.95 10.24
N LEU A 38 21.71 -9.31 9.00
CA LEU A 38 22.47 -10.31 8.23
C LEU A 38 23.92 -9.88 7.99
N ALA A 39 24.14 -8.59 7.70
CA ALA A 39 25.49 -8.02 7.58
C ALA A 39 26.26 -8.07 8.91
N CYS A 40 25.59 -7.84 10.04
CA CYS A 40 26.16 -8.02 11.37
C CYS A 40 26.57 -9.48 11.62
N CYS A 41 25.67 -10.43 11.36
CA CYS A 41 25.94 -11.86 11.53
C CYS A 41 27.10 -12.33 10.66
N ASP A 42 27.13 -11.95 9.38
CA ASP A 42 28.22 -12.25 8.44
C ASP A 42 29.57 -11.72 8.95
N TYR A 43 29.58 -10.49 9.46
CA TYR A 43 30.78 -9.85 9.97
C TYR A 43 31.30 -10.51 11.26
N VAL A 44 30.41 -10.79 12.21
CA VAL A 44 30.76 -11.48 13.47
C VAL A 44 31.26 -12.89 13.17
N TYR A 45 30.57 -13.64 12.31
CA TYR A 45 30.98 -14.97 11.88
C TYR A 45 32.38 -14.98 11.26
N THR A 46 32.66 -14.02 10.38
CA THR A 46 33.98 -13.87 9.75
C THR A 46 35.08 -13.61 10.78
N ASN A 47 34.82 -12.77 11.78
CA ASN A 47 35.77 -12.52 12.88
C ASN A 47 35.98 -13.76 13.77
N VAL A 48 34.94 -14.56 14.03
CA VAL A 48 35.07 -15.82 14.79
C VAL A 48 35.98 -16.80 14.07
N LEU A 49 35.84 -16.93 12.75
CA LEU A 49 36.70 -17.82 11.94
C LEU A 49 38.15 -17.34 11.89
N MET A 50 38.37 -16.04 11.65
CA MET A 50 39.72 -15.48 11.56
C MET A 50 40.48 -15.54 12.90
N ALA A 51 39.76 -15.44 14.02
CA ALA A 51 40.33 -15.55 15.37
C ALA A 51 40.48 -17.00 15.88
N ASP A 52 40.23 -18.01 15.02
CA ASP A 52 40.23 -19.45 15.35
C ASP A 52 39.34 -19.82 16.55
N LEU A 53 38.22 -19.12 16.73
CA LEU A 53 37.28 -19.36 17.83
C LEU A 53 36.28 -20.47 17.47
N ARG A 54 36.78 -21.61 16.99
CA ARG A 54 35.98 -22.73 16.46
C ARG A 54 34.97 -23.31 17.43
N TYR A 55 35.25 -23.24 18.74
CA TYR A 55 34.35 -23.72 19.80
C TYR A 55 33.03 -22.94 19.88
N LEU A 56 32.93 -21.78 19.24
CA LEU A 56 31.71 -20.96 19.17
C LEU A 56 30.84 -21.29 17.95
N LEU A 57 31.34 -22.09 17.00
CA LEU A 57 30.64 -22.37 15.75
C LEU A 57 29.91 -23.70 15.80
N ASN A 58 28.68 -23.71 15.31
CA ASN A 58 27.92 -24.95 15.13
C ASN A 58 28.48 -25.72 13.92
N LYS A 59 29.00 -26.92 14.17
CA LYS A 59 29.57 -27.83 13.17
C LYS A 59 28.59 -28.24 12.06
N SER A 60 27.28 -28.19 12.33
CA SER A 60 26.26 -28.51 11.32
C SER A 60 25.91 -27.32 10.42
N PHE A 61 26.53 -26.16 10.60
CA PHE A 61 26.25 -24.98 9.80
C PHE A 61 26.82 -25.13 8.38
N GLY A 62 25.96 -25.06 7.36
CA GLY A 62 26.35 -25.30 5.97
C GLY A 62 27.23 -24.21 5.34
N GLY A 63 27.43 -23.08 6.02
CA GLY A 63 28.32 -21.99 5.58
C GLY A 63 29.77 -22.11 6.05
N LEU A 64 30.15 -23.24 6.67
CA LEU A 64 31.53 -23.50 7.13
C LEU A 64 32.49 -23.80 5.95
N PRO A 65 33.79 -23.46 6.08
CA PRO A 65 34.81 -23.89 5.11
C PRO A 65 34.85 -25.41 4.96
N ASN A 66 35.12 -25.91 3.75
CA ASN A 66 35.11 -27.34 3.45
C ASN A 66 36.12 -28.16 4.27
N ASP A 67 37.22 -27.54 4.68
CA ASP A 67 38.29 -28.13 5.47
C ASP A 67 38.19 -27.83 6.97
N PHE A 68 37.08 -27.25 7.45
CA PHE A 68 36.91 -26.77 8.83
C PHE A 68 37.18 -27.83 9.93
N GLU A 69 36.80 -29.08 9.68
CA GLU A 69 37.02 -30.20 10.60
C GLU A 69 38.35 -30.96 10.33
N ALA A 70 39.12 -30.56 9.31
CA ALA A 70 40.38 -31.21 9.01
C ALA A 70 41.46 -30.84 10.04
N ASN A 71 42.32 -31.80 10.40
CA ASN A 71 43.46 -31.55 11.29
C ASN A 71 44.48 -30.55 10.70
N SER A 72 44.44 -30.33 9.38
CA SER A 72 45.24 -29.34 8.66
C SER A 72 44.55 -28.00 8.48
N TYR A 73 43.39 -27.77 9.10
CA TYR A 73 42.65 -26.52 8.97
C TYR A 73 43.51 -25.34 9.41
N VAL A 74 43.53 -24.30 8.58
CA VAL A 74 44.16 -23.03 8.89
C VAL A 74 43.09 -21.94 8.80
N PRO A 75 42.95 -21.09 9.84
CA PRO A 75 42.05 -19.94 9.78
C PRO A 75 42.28 -19.10 8.52
N PRO A 76 41.21 -18.62 7.87
CA PRO A 76 41.34 -17.89 6.62
C PRO A 76 42.13 -16.60 6.81
N SER A 77 43.09 -16.34 5.91
CA SER A 77 43.91 -15.12 5.95
C SER A 77 43.19 -13.89 5.38
N LYS A 78 41.99 -14.07 4.80
CA LYS A 78 41.14 -13.01 4.24
C LYS A 78 39.70 -13.20 4.73
N PRO A 79 38.94 -12.11 4.92
CA PRO A 79 37.56 -12.19 5.35
C PRO A 79 36.72 -12.95 4.31
N ILE A 80 35.89 -13.87 4.78
CA ILE A 80 34.92 -14.59 3.95
C ILE A 80 33.57 -13.84 3.95
N CYS A 81 32.65 -14.27 3.11
CA CYS A 81 31.31 -13.68 3.01
C CYS A 81 30.27 -14.78 2.89
N ILE A 82 29.37 -14.85 3.85
CA ILE A 82 28.26 -15.82 3.92
C ILE A 82 26.90 -15.19 3.62
N ILE A 83 26.84 -13.92 3.20
CA ILE A 83 25.58 -13.24 2.84
C ILE A 83 24.74 -14.05 1.83
N ASP A 84 25.36 -14.65 0.82
CA ASP A 84 24.63 -15.46 -0.17
C ASP A 84 23.94 -16.67 0.51
N TYR A 85 24.65 -17.35 1.40
CA TYR A 85 24.11 -18.46 2.18
C TYR A 85 23.00 -17.99 3.13
N LEU A 86 23.23 -16.90 3.88
CA LEU A 86 22.25 -16.36 4.81
C LEU A 86 20.96 -15.94 4.10
N CYS A 87 21.08 -15.25 2.97
CA CYS A 87 19.93 -14.82 2.19
C CYS A 87 19.15 -16.00 1.58
N GLN A 88 19.85 -17.03 1.10
CA GLN A 88 19.22 -18.23 0.53
C GLN A 88 18.46 -19.06 1.57
N HIS A 89 18.98 -19.16 2.80
CA HIS A 89 18.43 -20.02 3.85
C HIS A 89 17.49 -19.29 4.82
N TYR A 90 17.56 -17.96 4.89
CA TYR A 90 16.81 -17.15 5.87
C TYR A 90 16.12 -15.94 5.22
N ASP A 91 15.50 -16.13 4.05
CA ASP A 91 14.57 -15.17 3.43
C ASP A 91 15.12 -13.74 3.19
N GLY A 92 16.43 -13.64 2.91
CA GLY A 92 17.09 -12.39 2.60
C GLY A 92 17.17 -12.11 1.09
N ILE A 93 16.98 -10.85 0.70
CA ILE A 93 17.32 -10.36 -0.64
C ILE A 93 18.83 -10.11 -0.76
N THR A 94 19.54 -10.97 -1.50
CA THR A 94 21.00 -10.94 -1.65
C THR A 94 21.57 -9.61 -2.14
N THR A 95 20.97 -9.00 -3.17
CA THR A 95 21.47 -7.74 -3.75
C THR A 95 21.42 -6.61 -2.73
N ASP A 96 20.31 -6.50 -2.01
CA ASP A 96 20.09 -5.45 -1.02
C ASP A 96 21.00 -5.65 0.20
N ALA A 97 21.13 -6.89 0.68
CA ALA A 97 22.05 -7.24 1.77
C ALA A 97 23.51 -6.90 1.44
N LYS A 98 23.96 -7.18 0.20
CA LYS A 98 25.31 -6.83 -0.25
C LYS A 98 25.54 -5.32 -0.30
N VAL A 99 24.57 -4.55 -0.77
CA VAL A 99 24.64 -3.07 -0.76
C VAL A 99 24.68 -2.54 0.67
N ILE A 100 23.84 -3.06 1.56
CA ILE A 100 23.81 -2.66 2.98
C ILE A 100 25.14 -2.99 3.66
N LYS A 101 25.70 -4.18 3.43
CA LYS A 101 27.02 -4.57 3.91
C LYS A 101 28.11 -3.60 3.43
N GLU A 102 28.14 -3.29 2.14
CA GLU A 102 29.23 -2.48 1.55
C GLU A 102 29.19 -1.02 1.99
N TYR A 103 28.01 -0.40 1.96
CA TYR A 103 27.91 1.07 2.10
C TYR A 103 27.46 1.54 3.48
N PHE A 104 26.72 0.72 4.24
CA PHE A 104 26.21 1.10 5.56
C PHE A 104 27.03 0.44 6.66
N TRP A 105 27.11 -0.90 6.63
CA TRP A 105 27.78 -1.67 7.66
C TRP A 105 29.28 -1.32 7.75
N LYS A 106 30.02 -1.43 6.64
CA LYS A 106 31.45 -1.09 6.62
C LYS A 106 31.71 0.37 7.03
N THR A 107 30.90 1.31 6.54
CA THR A 107 31.03 2.73 6.88
C THR A 107 30.81 2.98 8.37
N ASN A 108 29.82 2.32 8.98
CA ASN A 108 29.56 2.41 10.41
C ASN A 108 30.73 1.87 11.24
N LEU A 109 31.22 0.67 10.90
CA LEU A 109 32.35 0.07 11.60
C LEU A 109 33.62 0.93 11.51
N LYS A 110 33.94 1.47 10.33
CA LYS A 110 35.05 2.41 10.15
C LYS A 110 34.91 3.61 11.08
N LYS A 111 33.73 4.25 11.14
CA LYS A 111 33.46 5.36 12.05
C LYS A 111 33.65 4.97 13.52
N LEU A 112 33.20 3.79 13.93
CA LEU A 112 33.36 3.32 15.31
C LEU A 112 34.84 3.09 15.68
N ILE A 113 35.65 2.58 14.75
CA ILE A 113 37.10 2.39 14.96
C ILE A 113 37.84 3.74 14.94
N GLU A 114 37.56 4.60 13.97
CA GLU A 114 38.15 5.95 13.85
C GLU A 114 37.87 6.81 15.10
N ARG A 115 36.65 6.74 15.63
CA ARG A 115 36.24 7.40 16.88
C ARG A 115 36.78 6.71 18.13
N LYS A 116 37.54 5.62 17.99
CA LYS A 116 38.09 4.79 19.08
C LYS A 116 37.02 4.24 20.02
N VAL A 117 35.80 4.04 19.52
CA VAL A 117 34.73 3.33 20.22
C VAL A 117 35.03 1.84 20.22
N LEU A 118 35.45 1.30 19.07
CA LEU A 118 35.88 -0.09 18.92
C LEU A 118 37.38 -0.18 18.65
N LYS A 119 38.00 -1.28 19.10
CA LYS A 119 39.34 -1.72 18.72
C LYS A 119 39.24 -2.80 17.65
N GLY A 120 40.01 -2.64 16.59
CA GLY A 120 40.14 -3.58 15.49
C GLY A 120 41.29 -3.13 14.58
N ASP A 121 41.66 -3.96 13.61
CA ASP A 121 42.61 -3.55 12.59
C ASP A 121 41.96 -2.58 11.57
N PRO A 122 42.74 -1.87 10.74
CA PRO A 122 42.21 -0.99 9.69
C PRO A 122 41.37 -1.70 8.63
N ASP A 123 41.53 -3.02 8.50
CA ASP A 123 40.79 -3.89 7.58
C ASP A 123 39.49 -4.44 8.19
N LEU A 124 39.09 -3.94 9.36
CA LEU A 124 37.89 -4.30 10.12
C LEU A 124 37.91 -5.72 10.73
N ASN A 125 39.06 -6.34 10.92
CA ASN A 125 39.21 -7.63 11.59
C ASN A 125 39.66 -7.47 13.05
N LEU A 126 39.82 -8.61 13.73
CA LEU A 126 40.34 -8.73 15.10
C LEU A 126 39.44 -8.07 16.18
N LEU A 127 38.14 -7.95 15.90
CA LEU A 127 37.17 -7.40 16.85
C LEU A 127 36.97 -8.31 18.05
N LEU A 128 37.02 -9.63 17.81
CA LEU A 128 36.76 -10.69 18.79
C LEU A 128 38.03 -11.32 19.36
N ASP A 129 39.21 -10.80 19.00
CA ASP A 129 40.48 -11.22 19.57
C ASP A 129 40.43 -11.14 21.10
N ILE A 130 41.07 -12.09 21.77
CA ILE A 130 41.05 -12.24 23.23
C ILE A 130 41.46 -10.92 23.93
N ILE A 131 42.35 -10.14 23.32
CA ILE A 131 42.85 -8.86 23.82
C ILE A 131 41.82 -7.73 23.65
N ASN A 132 41.01 -7.76 22.60
CA ASN A 132 40.10 -6.68 22.23
C ASN A 132 38.66 -6.89 22.71
N PHE A 133 38.20 -8.14 22.80
CA PHE A 133 36.78 -8.46 23.01
C PHE A 133 36.20 -7.85 24.29
N ASP A 134 36.91 -7.92 25.42
CA ASP A 134 36.43 -7.35 26.69
C ASP A 134 36.21 -5.83 26.62
N PHE A 135 37.11 -5.13 25.93
CA PHE A 135 36.99 -3.69 25.70
C PHE A 135 35.82 -3.39 24.77
N ASN A 136 35.75 -4.07 23.62
CA ASN A 136 34.72 -3.85 22.61
C ASN A 136 33.31 -4.13 23.15
N TYR A 137 33.16 -5.21 23.92
CA TYR A 137 31.89 -5.57 24.56
C TYR A 137 31.39 -4.48 25.52
N LYS A 138 32.27 -3.92 26.35
CA LYS A 138 31.91 -2.82 27.28
C LYS A 138 31.66 -1.52 26.52
N ALA A 139 32.46 -1.22 25.50
CA ALA A 139 32.37 0.02 24.75
C ALA A 139 31.08 0.12 23.95
N ILE A 140 30.65 -0.96 23.29
CA ILE A 140 29.42 -0.97 22.49
C ILE A 140 28.17 -0.84 23.37
N ASN A 141 28.16 -1.51 24.53
CA ASN A 141 27.10 -1.39 25.53
C ASN A 141 26.97 0.04 26.04
N LYS A 142 28.10 0.67 26.42
CA LYS A 142 28.11 2.06 26.87
C LYS A 142 27.64 3.02 25.78
N ARG A 143 28.06 2.78 24.52
CA ARG A 143 27.65 3.60 23.37
C ARG A 143 26.15 3.55 23.14
N TYR A 144 25.54 2.36 23.23
CA TYR A 144 24.10 2.20 23.07
C TYR A 144 23.31 2.78 24.25
N GLU A 145 23.76 2.56 25.47
CA GLU A 145 23.16 3.17 26.67
C GLU A 145 23.12 4.70 26.58
N GLN A 146 24.22 5.33 26.15
CA GLN A 146 24.28 6.77 25.91
C GLN A 146 23.30 7.22 24.82
N TYR A 147 23.14 6.43 23.75
CA TYR A 147 22.16 6.72 22.71
C TYR A 147 20.74 6.68 23.28
N VAL A 148 20.35 5.58 23.89
CA VAL A 148 19.01 5.37 24.47
C VAL A 148 18.66 6.49 25.44
N LEU A 149 19.59 6.86 26.35
CA LEU A 149 19.39 7.96 27.29
C LEU A 149 19.28 9.34 26.59
N SER A 150 19.92 9.52 25.44
CA SER A 150 19.87 10.78 24.69
C SER A 150 18.57 10.96 23.90
N VAL A 151 18.00 9.88 23.36
CA VAL A 151 16.77 9.93 22.55
C VAL A 151 15.51 9.63 23.37
N GLY A 152 15.64 9.01 24.55
CA GLY A 152 14.51 8.62 25.39
C GLY A 152 13.70 7.44 24.83
N GLU A 153 14.30 6.66 23.94
CA GLU A 153 13.68 5.51 23.28
C GLU A 153 13.71 4.25 24.14
N PHE A 154 13.01 3.21 23.68
CA PHE A 154 13.04 1.88 24.27
C PHE A 154 14.43 1.23 24.16
N ASP A 155 14.95 0.67 25.26
CA ASP A 155 16.22 -0.07 25.25
C ASP A 155 16.01 -1.46 24.65
N GLU A 156 16.36 -1.64 23.37
CA GLU A 156 16.19 -2.92 22.66
C GLU A 156 17.05 -4.07 23.22
N ARG A 157 17.95 -3.83 24.18
CA ARG A 157 18.69 -4.92 24.84
C ARG A 157 17.82 -5.72 25.79
N ILE A 158 16.64 -5.24 26.16
CA ILE A 158 15.68 -6.00 26.97
C ILE A 158 15.28 -7.35 26.32
N PHE A 159 15.36 -7.45 24.99
CA PHE A 159 15.15 -8.70 24.25
C PHE A 159 16.21 -9.78 24.58
N LEU A 160 17.37 -9.39 25.13
CA LEU A 160 18.41 -10.33 25.59
C LEU A 160 18.11 -10.95 26.95
N SER A 161 17.09 -10.48 27.68
CA SER A 161 16.77 -11.02 29.00
C SER A 161 16.15 -12.41 28.92
N ASP A 162 16.48 -13.29 29.87
CA ASP A 162 15.93 -14.66 29.94
C ASP A 162 14.40 -14.67 30.10
N ASN A 163 13.80 -13.56 30.56
CA ASN A 163 12.36 -13.41 30.79
C ASN A 163 11.65 -12.54 29.73
N ALA A 164 12.29 -12.17 28.61
CA ALA A 164 11.69 -11.27 27.63
C ALA A 164 10.31 -11.75 27.13
N ASN A 165 10.09 -13.07 27.06
CA ASN A 165 8.80 -13.65 26.67
C ASN A 165 7.68 -13.24 27.63
N ASN A 166 7.96 -13.31 28.93
CA ASN A 166 6.98 -13.03 29.98
C ASN A 166 6.77 -11.53 30.18
N GLU A 167 7.83 -10.73 30.00
CA GLU A 167 7.79 -9.29 30.30
C GLU A 167 7.28 -8.45 29.12
N ILE A 168 7.61 -8.82 27.88
CA ILE A 168 7.30 -8.03 26.69
C ILE A 168 6.74 -8.85 25.52
N GLY A 169 6.42 -10.14 25.73
CA GLY A 169 5.86 -11.00 24.69
C GLY A 169 6.84 -11.36 23.57
N ALA A 170 8.15 -11.24 23.82
CA ALA A 170 9.18 -11.60 22.85
C ALA A 170 9.53 -13.08 22.98
N SER A 171 9.19 -13.96 22.03
CA SER A 171 9.48 -15.40 22.16
C SER A 171 10.99 -15.72 22.04
N ASN A 172 11.72 -15.78 23.16
CA ASN A 172 13.13 -16.22 23.22
C ASN A 172 13.30 -17.75 23.15
N GLU A 173 12.22 -18.52 23.26
CA GLU A 173 12.22 -19.96 22.98
C GLU A 173 11.48 -20.19 21.67
N CYS A 174 12.20 -20.14 20.55
CA CYS A 174 11.60 -20.30 19.23
C CYS A 174 12.11 -21.60 18.58
N SER A 175 11.37 -22.68 18.78
CA SER A 175 10.99 -23.46 17.60
C SER A 175 10.05 -22.59 16.76
N THR A 176 10.27 -22.56 15.45
CA THR A 176 9.49 -21.78 14.48
C THR A 176 7.97 -21.98 14.60
N GLU A 177 7.55 -23.08 15.22
CA GLU A 177 6.18 -23.49 15.51
C GLU A 177 5.41 -22.59 16.50
N ASP A 178 6.06 -21.97 17.49
CA ASP A 178 5.36 -21.22 18.56
C ASP A 178 5.21 -19.72 18.25
N LEU A 179 6.23 -19.11 17.62
CA LEU A 179 6.16 -17.73 17.10
C LEU A 179 5.04 -17.58 16.04
N ALA A 180 4.83 -18.61 15.22
CA ALA A 180 3.77 -18.63 14.20
C ALA A 180 2.34 -18.70 14.79
N LYS A 181 2.17 -19.26 16.00
CA LYS A 181 0.88 -19.31 16.70
C LYS A 181 0.55 -17.97 17.35
N GLU A 182 1.53 -17.33 17.96
CA GLU A 182 1.34 -16.07 18.69
C GLU A 182 1.07 -14.89 17.74
N MET A 183 1.77 -14.85 16.60
CA MET A 183 1.55 -13.86 15.54
C MET A 183 0.19 -13.98 14.82
N LYS A 184 -0.43 -15.17 14.80
CA LYS A 184 -1.80 -15.33 14.26
C LYS A 184 -2.84 -14.67 15.16
N ASN A 185 -2.58 -14.58 16.47
CA ASN A 185 -3.50 -13.98 17.44
C ASN A 185 -3.37 -12.45 17.52
N GLN A 186 -2.19 -11.88 17.24
CA GLN A 186 -1.95 -10.43 17.30
C GLN A 186 -2.17 -9.66 15.99
N LYS A 187 -2.61 -10.32 14.90
CA LYS A 187 -2.90 -9.66 13.61
C LYS A 187 -4.00 -8.59 13.66
N ASN A 188 -4.64 -8.40 14.81
CA ASN A 188 -5.60 -7.32 15.06
C ASN A 188 -5.09 -6.47 16.24
N ASN A 189 -4.86 -5.17 16.00
CA ASN A 189 -5.24 -4.06 16.91
C ASN A 189 -4.22 -3.14 17.59
N LEU A 190 -2.89 -3.18 17.45
CA LEU A 190 -2.10 -2.31 18.34
C LEU A 190 -1.66 -0.92 17.84
N PHE A 191 -1.53 -0.63 16.53
CA PHE A 191 -0.95 0.67 16.12
C PHE A 191 -1.55 1.39 14.89
N ASN A 192 -2.74 1.02 14.43
CA ASN A 192 -3.44 1.83 13.44
C ASN A 192 -4.52 2.68 14.11
N HIS A 193 -4.53 3.99 13.83
CA HIS A 193 -5.60 4.94 14.17
C HIS A 193 -6.92 4.65 13.40
N GLN A 194 -7.16 3.40 13.05
CA GLN A 194 -8.30 2.93 12.29
C GLN A 194 -9.41 2.54 13.28
N THR A 195 -10.65 2.87 12.94
CA THR A 195 -11.80 2.46 13.74
C THR A 195 -11.89 0.93 13.74
N PRO A 196 -12.58 0.30 14.70
CA PRO A 196 -12.78 -1.15 14.71
C PRO A 196 -13.44 -1.72 13.45
N LEU A 197 -13.94 -0.88 12.54
CA LEU A 197 -14.70 -1.22 11.34
C LEU A 197 -13.87 -1.11 10.04
N THR A 198 -12.71 -0.46 10.06
CA THR A 198 -11.84 -0.35 8.89
C THR A 198 -11.10 -1.67 8.64
N GLY A 199 -11.11 -2.18 7.40
CA GLY A 199 -10.24 -3.29 7.00
C GLY A 199 -10.64 -4.70 7.50
N ARG A 200 -11.87 -4.91 7.98
CA ARG A 200 -12.33 -6.24 8.41
C ARG A 200 -12.51 -7.20 7.23
N ASN A 201 -11.53 -8.09 7.06
CA ASN A 201 -11.50 -9.37 6.30
C ASN A 201 -12.62 -9.60 5.27
N HIS A 202 -12.66 -8.74 4.26
CA HIS A 202 -13.55 -8.84 3.12
C HIS A 202 -13.20 -10.00 2.16
N LEU A 203 -12.08 -10.68 2.33
CA LEU A 203 -11.71 -11.86 1.53
C LEU A 203 -11.76 -13.10 2.44
N LYS A 204 -12.39 -14.20 1.98
CA LYS A 204 -12.48 -15.47 2.74
C LYS A 204 -11.12 -15.84 3.32
N PRO A 205 -10.96 -16.01 4.64
CA PRO A 205 -9.67 -16.38 5.22
C PRO A 205 -9.17 -17.62 4.48
N LYS A 206 -7.97 -17.52 3.89
CA LYS A 206 -7.34 -18.73 3.38
C LYS A 206 -6.97 -19.49 4.64
N ILE A 207 -7.58 -20.66 4.83
CA ILE A 207 -7.10 -21.63 5.80
C ILE A 207 -5.79 -22.15 5.21
N ASP A 208 -4.72 -21.34 5.29
CA ASP A 208 -3.37 -21.79 5.01
C ASP A 208 -2.90 -22.51 6.27
N THR A 209 -3.28 -23.78 6.36
CA THR A 209 -2.87 -24.73 7.40
C THR A 209 -1.41 -25.16 7.30
N SER A 210 -0.59 -24.53 6.46
CA SER A 210 0.77 -25.01 6.20
C SER A 210 1.72 -23.93 5.69
N ASN A 211 2.02 -22.90 6.49
CA ASN A 211 3.34 -22.23 6.45
C ASN A 211 3.51 -21.30 7.65
N GLU A 212 4.48 -21.63 8.50
CA GLU A 212 5.13 -20.73 9.44
C GLU A 212 5.73 -19.57 8.64
N SER A 213 5.18 -18.37 8.79
CA SER A 213 5.68 -17.19 8.08
C SER A 213 5.91 -16.05 9.06
N THR A 214 7.17 -15.72 9.26
CA THR A 214 7.65 -14.61 10.11
C THR A 214 7.31 -13.26 9.46
N PRO A 215 7.34 -12.13 10.21
CA PRO A 215 7.06 -10.82 9.63
C PRO A 215 8.04 -10.47 8.51
N VAL A 216 9.32 -10.82 8.70
CA VAL A 216 10.39 -10.63 7.72
C VAL A 216 10.13 -11.45 6.47
N LYS A 217 9.80 -12.74 6.60
CA LYS A 217 9.47 -13.59 5.45
C LYS A 217 8.29 -13.05 4.66
N ASN A 218 7.22 -12.64 5.34
CA ASN A 218 6.06 -12.02 4.69
C ASN A 218 6.44 -10.74 3.91
N ALA A 219 7.28 -9.88 4.49
CA ALA A 219 7.73 -8.65 3.84
C ALA A 219 8.66 -8.93 2.64
N SER A 220 9.66 -9.79 2.81
CA SER A 220 10.56 -10.23 1.72
C SER A 220 9.79 -10.89 0.57
N GLU A 221 8.85 -11.77 0.88
CA GLU A 221 7.98 -12.40 -0.12
C GLU A 221 7.10 -11.38 -0.85
N MET A 222 6.60 -10.35 -0.16
CA MET A 222 5.80 -9.30 -0.79
C MET A 222 6.63 -8.51 -1.80
N VAL A 223 7.84 -8.08 -1.42
CA VAL A 223 8.79 -7.41 -2.31
C VAL A 223 9.08 -8.29 -3.52
N PHE A 224 9.43 -9.57 -3.30
CA PHE A 224 9.74 -10.51 -4.37
C PHE A 224 8.56 -10.70 -5.33
N LYS A 225 7.35 -10.93 -4.81
CA LYS A 225 6.14 -11.12 -5.64
C LYS A 225 5.86 -9.88 -6.49
N ILE A 226 5.93 -8.69 -5.91
CA ILE A 226 5.69 -7.42 -6.64
C ILE A 226 6.76 -7.21 -7.72
N GLN A 227 8.04 -7.46 -7.44
CA GLN A 227 9.11 -7.33 -8.42
C GLN A 227 9.04 -8.40 -9.52
N SER A 228 8.61 -9.62 -9.19
CA SER A 228 8.48 -10.71 -10.17
C SER A 228 7.46 -10.40 -11.28
N ILE A 229 6.44 -9.59 -10.97
CA ILE A 229 5.44 -9.12 -11.93
C ILE A 229 6.05 -8.13 -12.94
N LEU A 230 7.16 -7.47 -12.55
CA LEU A 230 7.88 -6.50 -13.37
C LEU A 230 9.05 -7.11 -14.15
N LEU A 231 9.24 -8.43 -14.12
CA LEU A 231 10.26 -9.08 -14.95
C LEU A 231 10.07 -8.66 -16.42
N ASP A 232 11.18 -8.32 -17.07
CA ASP A 232 11.26 -7.84 -18.46
C ASP A 232 10.51 -6.52 -18.76
N CYS A 233 10.07 -5.79 -17.73
CA CYS A 233 9.45 -4.47 -17.88
C CYS A 233 10.48 -3.36 -17.72
N LEU A 234 10.28 -2.24 -18.42
CA LEU A 234 11.20 -1.11 -18.45
C LEU A 234 10.57 0.14 -17.81
N PRO A 235 11.37 1.05 -17.22
CA PRO A 235 10.88 2.28 -16.59
C PRO A 235 10.54 3.39 -17.60
N PHE A 236 10.17 3.02 -18.83
CA PHE A 236 9.86 3.91 -19.95
C PHE A 236 8.83 3.24 -20.88
N PRO A 237 8.13 3.99 -21.76
CA PRO A 237 7.09 3.41 -22.60
C PRO A 237 7.66 2.38 -23.60
N SER A 238 6.90 1.32 -23.85
CA SER A 238 7.19 0.36 -24.94
C SER A 238 7.06 1.03 -26.32
N ASP A 239 7.63 0.42 -27.37
CA ASP A 239 7.50 0.93 -28.74
C ASP A 239 6.03 1.04 -29.20
N LYS A 240 5.19 0.12 -28.72
CA LYS A 240 3.75 0.12 -28.97
C LYS A 240 3.07 1.29 -28.27
N LEU A 241 3.35 1.51 -26.98
CA LEU A 241 2.83 2.64 -26.23
C LEU A 241 3.31 3.96 -26.83
N TYR A 242 4.60 4.06 -27.19
CA TYR A 242 5.19 5.21 -27.85
C TYR A 242 4.44 5.59 -29.14
N SER A 243 4.21 4.61 -30.01
CA SER A 243 3.48 4.81 -31.28
C SER A 243 2.05 5.31 -31.03
N LEU A 244 1.39 4.78 -30.00
CA LEU A 244 0.04 5.19 -29.61
C LEU A 244 0.02 6.63 -29.06
N LEU A 245 0.95 6.99 -28.17
CA LEU A 245 1.05 8.34 -27.62
C LEU A 245 1.26 9.36 -28.72
N LYS A 246 2.17 9.08 -29.67
CA LYS A 246 2.43 9.93 -30.83
C LYS A 246 1.19 10.13 -31.72
N SER A 247 0.34 9.12 -31.84
CA SER A 247 -0.92 9.23 -32.60
C SER A 247 -1.96 10.15 -31.93
N CYS A 248 -1.86 10.35 -30.61
CA CYS A 248 -2.77 11.21 -29.85
C CYS A 248 -2.34 12.68 -29.88
N SER A 249 -1.05 12.94 -29.69
CA SER A 249 -0.40 14.27 -29.83
C SER A 249 1.11 14.08 -29.94
N GLU A 250 1.80 14.97 -30.67
CA GLU A 250 3.25 14.92 -30.83
C GLU A 250 4.01 15.19 -29.53
N THR A 251 3.45 15.98 -28.61
CA THR A 251 4.11 16.37 -27.34
C THR A 251 3.77 15.44 -26.18
N LEU A 252 2.70 14.65 -26.27
CA LEU A 252 2.09 13.96 -25.12
C LEU A 252 3.04 13.01 -24.40
N LYS A 253 3.97 12.38 -25.13
CA LYS A 253 5.02 11.59 -24.51
C LYS A 253 5.87 12.44 -23.57
N CYS A 254 6.42 13.53 -24.08
CA CYS A 254 7.28 14.44 -23.31
C CYS A 254 6.49 15.01 -22.12
N ASP A 255 5.23 15.40 -22.34
CA ASP A 255 4.35 15.92 -21.29
C ASP A 255 4.16 14.91 -20.15
N ILE A 256 3.97 13.62 -20.46
CA ILE A 256 3.87 12.54 -19.46
C ILE A 256 5.22 12.28 -18.79
N GLU A 257 6.32 12.21 -19.54
CA GLU A 257 7.66 12.00 -18.97
C GLU A 257 8.05 13.13 -18.01
N ASP A 258 7.80 14.39 -18.37
CA ASP A 258 8.05 15.57 -17.55
C ASP A 258 7.17 15.57 -16.30
N LEU A 259 5.90 15.17 -16.41
CA LEU A 259 5.02 14.99 -15.27
C LEU A 259 5.55 13.94 -14.30
N ILE A 260 5.90 12.75 -14.80
CA ILE A 260 6.40 11.64 -13.97
C ILE A 260 7.74 11.99 -13.32
N ASN A 261 8.62 12.71 -14.03
CA ASN A 261 9.86 13.22 -13.46
C ASN A 261 9.60 14.28 -12.38
N THR A 262 8.65 15.19 -12.60
CA THR A 262 8.25 16.20 -11.61
C THR A 262 7.71 15.55 -10.33
N LEU A 263 6.82 14.57 -10.47
CA LEU A 263 6.27 13.80 -9.35
C LEU A 263 7.36 12.97 -8.66
N GLY A 264 8.27 12.35 -9.43
CA GLY A 264 9.42 11.62 -8.90
C GLY A 264 10.35 12.50 -8.07
N ASN A 265 10.64 13.72 -8.54
CA ASN A 265 11.45 14.70 -7.80
C ASN A 265 10.79 15.13 -6.50
N LYS A 266 9.46 15.37 -6.50
CA LYS A 266 8.70 15.66 -5.27
C LYS A 266 8.79 14.49 -4.29
N PHE A 267 8.61 13.26 -4.78
CA PHE A 267 8.75 12.05 -3.98
C PHE A 267 10.16 11.95 -3.37
N CYS A 268 11.22 12.02 -4.16
CA CYS A 268 12.60 11.91 -3.64
C CYS A 268 12.92 13.03 -2.65
N ALA A 269 12.49 14.26 -2.92
CA ALA A 269 12.70 15.39 -2.01
C ALA A 269 12.02 15.16 -0.64
N GLN A 270 10.78 14.66 -0.63
CA GLN A 270 10.02 14.37 0.59
C GLN A 270 10.51 13.09 1.27
N TYR A 271 10.97 12.10 0.50
CA TYR A 271 11.51 10.84 1.02
C TYR A 271 12.80 11.07 1.80
N CYS A 272 13.63 12.02 1.35
CA CYS A 272 14.94 12.35 1.91
C CYS A 272 14.92 13.49 2.96
N GLN A 273 13.75 14.02 3.33
CA GLN A 273 13.64 15.17 4.24
C GLN A 273 14.05 14.90 5.70
N ILE A 274 14.28 13.64 6.08
CA ILE A 274 14.40 13.23 7.48
C ILE A 274 15.81 13.44 8.09
N ASP A 275 16.95 13.36 7.36
CA ASP A 275 18.24 13.80 7.95
C ASP A 275 19.48 13.86 7.00
N HIS A 276 20.58 14.45 7.53
CA HIS A 276 21.83 14.93 6.90
C HIS A 276 22.70 13.97 6.02
N ASN A 277 22.32 12.71 5.74
CA ASN A 277 23.09 11.81 4.85
C ASN A 277 22.50 11.71 3.42
N SER A 278 22.39 12.86 2.74
CA SER A 278 21.62 13.04 1.49
C SER A 278 21.93 12.06 0.35
N ALA A 279 23.17 11.58 0.22
CA ALA A 279 23.58 10.76 -0.93
C ALA A 279 22.99 9.34 -0.92
N LEU A 280 22.91 8.69 0.24
CA LEU A 280 22.42 7.30 0.36
C LEU A 280 20.89 7.20 0.41
N HIS A 281 20.21 8.20 0.98
CA HIS A 281 18.74 8.28 0.90
C HIS A 281 18.27 8.44 -0.54
N ASN A 282 19.05 9.18 -1.34
CA ASN A 282 18.77 9.33 -2.75
C ASN A 282 18.78 7.98 -3.47
N ASP A 283 19.74 7.09 -3.17
CA ASP A 283 19.80 5.76 -3.79
C ASP A 283 18.57 4.88 -3.48
N PHE A 284 18.06 4.90 -2.24
CA PHE A 284 16.83 4.17 -1.92
C PHE A 284 15.61 4.80 -2.58
N ALA A 285 15.47 6.12 -2.49
CA ALA A 285 14.39 6.85 -3.13
C ALA A 285 14.37 6.57 -4.65
N GLU A 286 15.52 6.66 -5.32
CA GLU A 286 15.69 6.38 -6.75
C GLU A 286 15.38 4.93 -7.11
N LYS A 287 15.79 3.95 -6.29
CA LYS A 287 15.40 2.55 -6.49
C LYS A 287 13.90 2.35 -6.40
N ARG A 288 13.23 2.91 -5.38
CA ARG A 288 11.77 2.82 -5.23
C ARG A 288 11.06 3.56 -6.36
N LEU A 289 11.57 4.72 -6.75
CA LEU A 289 11.08 5.52 -7.87
C LEU A 289 11.19 4.75 -9.19
N THR A 290 12.31 4.08 -9.44
CA THR A 290 12.52 3.27 -10.65
C THR A 290 11.50 2.13 -10.72
N ILE A 291 11.28 1.40 -9.62
CA ILE A 291 10.26 0.35 -9.55
C ILE A 291 8.86 0.93 -9.80
N ALA A 292 8.54 2.10 -9.24
CA ALA A 292 7.26 2.77 -9.46
C ALA A 292 7.07 3.25 -10.91
N LYS A 293 8.11 3.77 -11.57
CA LYS A 293 8.08 4.13 -12.99
C LYS A 293 7.81 2.89 -13.86
N THR A 294 8.46 1.77 -13.58
CA THR A 294 8.20 0.50 -14.29
C THR A 294 6.75 0.03 -14.10
N TRP A 295 6.22 0.10 -12.87
CA TRP A 295 4.80 -0.17 -12.61
C TRP A 295 3.87 0.75 -13.40
N PHE A 296 4.17 2.06 -13.42
CA PHE A 296 3.36 3.06 -14.11
C PHE A 296 3.21 2.74 -15.60
N TYR A 297 4.31 2.56 -16.33
CA TYR A 297 4.23 2.29 -17.77
C TYR A 297 3.58 0.94 -18.08
N LYS A 298 3.86 -0.10 -17.27
CA LYS A 298 3.20 -1.41 -17.40
C LYS A 298 1.69 -1.31 -17.20
N LEU A 299 1.24 -0.68 -16.11
CA LEU A 299 -0.18 -0.54 -15.82
C LEU A 299 -0.87 0.37 -16.82
N PHE A 300 -0.22 1.45 -17.23
CA PHE A 300 -0.76 2.37 -18.23
C PHE A 300 -1.01 1.66 -19.55
N GLU A 301 -0.05 0.88 -20.05
CA GLU A 301 -0.22 0.10 -21.27
C GLU A 301 -1.33 -0.96 -21.13
N ASN A 302 -1.39 -1.66 -20.00
CA ASN A 302 -2.40 -2.68 -19.75
C ASN A 302 -3.82 -2.07 -19.64
N ILE A 303 -3.96 -0.91 -19.00
CA ILE A 303 -5.24 -0.18 -18.87
C ILE A 303 -5.72 0.25 -20.25
N ILE A 304 -4.85 0.90 -21.04
CA ILE A 304 -5.16 1.30 -22.41
C ILE A 304 -5.56 0.08 -23.24
N ALA A 305 -4.78 -1.00 -23.19
CA ALA A 305 -5.04 -2.21 -23.97
C ALA A 305 -6.38 -2.86 -23.60
N LYS A 306 -6.79 -2.78 -22.32
CA LYS A 306 -8.09 -3.27 -21.86
C LYS A 306 -9.24 -2.37 -22.34
N GLU A 307 -9.10 -1.05 -22.18
CA GLU A 307 -10.11 -0.07 -22.64
C GLU A 307 -10.29 -0.11 -24.16
N ALA A 308 -9.20 -0.32 -24.92
CA ALA A 308 -9.21 -0.42 -26.37
C ALA A 308 -10.00 -1.60 -26.92
N LYS A 309 -10.28 -2.63 -26.10
CA LYS A 309 -11.11 -3.77 -26.52
C LYS A 309 -12.56 -3.37 -26.75
N ASN A 310 -13.02 -2.27 -26.14
CA ASN A 310 -14.38 -1.80 -26.30
C ASN A 310 -14.41 -0.57 -27.24
N PRO A 311 -14.84 -0.75 -28.51
CA PRO A 311 -14.82 0.33 -29.51
C PRO A 311 -15.78 1.48 -29.20
N LYS A 312 -16.62 1.37 -28.16
CA LYS A 312 -17.50 2.44 -27.70
C LYS A 312 -16.75 3.51 -26.89
N TYR A 313 -15.51 3.26 -26.50
CA TYR A 313 -14.75 4.13 -25.61
C TYR A 313 -13.70 4.91 -26.37
N ASP A 314 -13.71 6.22 -26.21
CA ASP A 314 -12.64 7.07 -26.72
C ASP A 314 -11.45 7.04 -25.76
N ILE A 315 -10.47 6.21 -26.10
CA ILE A 315 -9.25 6.00 -25.33
C ILE A 315 -8.41 7.29 -25.30
N LYS A 316 -8.52 8.16 -26.30
CA LYS A 316 -7.76 9.42 -26.36
C LYS A 316 -8.08 10.33 -25.17
N LEU A 317 -9.35 10.38 -24.77
CA LEU A 317 -9.79 11.14 -23.60
C LEU A 317 -9.12 10.66 -22.30
N LEU A 318 -8.86 9.35 -22.18
CA LEU A 318 -8.16 8.78 -21.03
C LEU A 318 -6.66 9.08 -21.08
N ILE A 319 -6.02 8.83 -22.25
CA ILE A 319 -4.58 8.98 -22.44
C ILE A 319 -4.14 10.43 -22.22
N CYS A 320 -4.97 11.42 -22.60
CA CYS A 320 -4.63 12.83 -22.42
C CYS A 320 -4.96 13.38 -21.02
N HIS A 321 -5.46 12.57 -20.08
CA HIS A 321 -5.96 13.07 -18.80
C HIS A 321 -4.86 13.12 -17.71
N THR A 322 -4.36 14.31 -17.38
CA THR A 322 -3.27 14.51 -16.40
C THR A 322 -3.54 13.88 -15.03
N VAL A 323 -4.74 14.10 -14.46
CA VAL A 323 -5.09 13.55 -13.12
C VAL A 323 -5.09 12.02 -13.11
N PHE A 324 -5.35 11.38 -14.26
CA PHE A 324 -5.26 9.92 -14.36
C PHE A 324 -3.81 9.47 -14.23
N HIS A 325 -2.87 10.15 -14.91
CA HIS A 325 -1.43 9.87 -14.79
C HIS A 325 -0.91 10.12 -13.37
N GLU A 326 -1.29 11.24 -12.76
CA GLU A 326 -0.90 11.59 -11.38
C GLU A 326 -1.35 10.52 -10.38
N THR A 327 -2.63 10.14 -10.42
CA THR A 327 -3.21 9.17 -9.48
C THR A 327 -2.72 7.75 -9.75
N LEU A 328 -2.53 7.36 -11.02
CA LEU A 328 -1.93 6.08 -11.38
C LEU A 328 -0.50 5.98 -10.85
N PHE A 329 0.32 7.01 -11.05
CA PHE A 329 1.69 7.04 -10.56
C PHE A 329 1.75 7.03 -9.03
N ALA A 330 0.90 7.83 -8.37
CA ALA A 330 0.77 7.80 -6.91
C ALA A 330 0.43 6.41 -6.39
N CYS A 331 -0.46 5.68 -7.07
CA CYS A 331 -0.85 4.34 -6.66
C CYS A 331 0.28 3.32 -6.88
N CYS A 332 1.10 3.50 -7.92
CA CYS A 332 2.31 2.70 -8.13
C CYS A 332 3.33 2.93 -7.01
N LEU A 333 3.54 4.18 -6.58
CA LEU A 333 4.37 4.50 -5.43
C LEU A 333 3.82 3.90 -4.14
N GLU A 334 2.51 3.99 -3.90
CA GLU A 334 1.85 3.37 -2.74
C GLU A 334 2.07 1.86 -2.68
N MET A 335 1.90 1.16 -3.82
CA MET A 335 2.16 -0.27 -3.91
C MET A 335 3.63 -0.61 -3.59
N VAL A 336 4.57 0.20 -4.09
CA VAL A 336 5.99 0.00 -3.79
C VAL A 336 6.25 0.23 -2.30
N LEU A 337 5.81 1.35 -1.72
CA LEU A 337 6.02 1.68 -0.30
C LEU A 337 5.43 0.61 0.63
N PHE A 338 4.20 0.17 0.35
CA PHE A 338 3.55 -0.90 1.10
C PHE A 338 4.35 -2.22 1.02
N SER A 339 4.85 -2.59 -0.16
CA SER A 339 5.60 -3.84 -0.33
C SER A 339 6.86 -3.92 0.55
N TYR A 340 7.44 -2.76 0.88
CA TYR A 340 8.63 -2.62 1.71
C TYR A 340 8.34 -2.34 3.18
N ASN A 341 7.07 -2.39 3.61
CA ASN A 341 6.61 -2.16 4.97
C ASN A 341 7.22 -0.90 5.61
N THR A 342 7.22 0.20 4.86
CA THR A 342 7.79 1.47 5.32
C THR A 342 6.89 2.13 6.36
N GLN A 343 7.47 2.88 7.30
CA GLN A 343 6.70 3.70 8.27
C GLN A 343 5.86 4.81 7.61
N ARG A 344 6.11 5.10 6.33
CA ARG A 344 5.36 6.07 5.50
C ARG A 344 4.01 5.48 5.07
N ALA A 345 3.08 5.34 6.01
CA ALA A 345 1.73 4.87 5.75
C ALA A 345 0.94 5.86 4.88
N PHE A 346 0.00 5.35 4.09
CA PHE A 346 -1.00 6.18 3.42
C PHE A 346 -1.70 7.12 4.43
N PRO A 347 -1.96 8.40 4.11
CA PRO A 347 -1.87 9.06 2.81
C PRO A 347 -0.54 9.79 2.54
N TRP A 348 0.58 9.39 3.16
CA TRP A 348 1.87 10.08 3.02
C TRP A 348 2.27 10.32 1.56
N VAL A 349 2.10 9.34 0.67
CA VAL A 349 2.43 9.47 -0.75
C VAL A 349 1.64 10.58 -1.44
N LEU A 350 0.38 10.79 -1.06
CA LEU A 350 -0.47 11.83 -1.62
C LEU A 350 -0.02 13.21 -1.17
N ASN A 351 0.37 13.34 0.09
CA ASN A 351 0.93 14.57 0.62
C ASN A 351 2.28 14.89 -0.03
N ALA A 352 3.13 13.89 -0.23
CA ALA A 352 4.43 14.07 -0.90
C ALA A 352 4.27 14.58 -2.33
N LEU A 353 3.28 14.06 -3.07
CA LEU A 353 3.02 14.42 -4.46
C LEU A 353 2.12 15.65 -4.64
N GLN A 354 1.43 16.06 -3.57
CA GLN A 354 0.39 17.11 -3.58
C GLN A 354 -0.82 16.72 -4.44
N ILE A 355 -1.32 15.50 -4.24
CA ILE A 355 -2.50 14.96 -4.93
C ILE A 355 -3.64 14.80 -3.94
N HIS A 356 -4.80 15.38 -4.21
CA HIS A 356 -5.93 15.27 -3.29
C HIS A 356 -6.55 13.85 -3.29
N PRO A 357 -6.84 13.25 -2.12
CA PRO A 357 -7.43 11.91 -1.98
C PRO A 357 -8.68 11.66 -2.85
N TYR A 358 -9.57 12.65 -2.96
CA TYR A 358 -10.77 12.58 -3.81
C TYR A 358 -10.49 12.18 -5.28
N HIS A 359 -9.35 12.54 -5.85
CA HIS A 359 -8.99 12.11 -7.20
C HIS A 359 -8.44 10.69 -7.23
N PHE A 360 -7.77 10.27 -6.17
CA PHE A 360 -6.99 9.04 -6.08
C PHE A 360 -7.84 7.76 -6.10
N TYR A 361 -8.90 7.66 -5.30
CA TYR A 361 -9.64 6.40 -5.12
C TYR A 361 -10.15 5.77 -6.44
N LYS A 362 -10.38 6.62 -7.45
CA LYS A 362 -10.91 6.24 -8.76
C LYS A 362 -9.99 5.28 -9.52
N VAL A 363 -8.68 5.35 -9.29
CA VAL A 363 -7.68 4.53 -9.99
C VAL A 363 -7.53 3.14 -9.37
N ILE A 364 -7.84 2.98 -8.08
CA ILE A 364 -7.62 1.73 -7.34
C ILE A 364 -8.37 0.56 -8.00
N GLU A 365 -9.68 0.73 -8.23
CA GLU A 365 -10.49 -0.30 -8.89
C GLU A 365 -10.03 -0.57 -10.34
N VAL A 366 -9.42 0.42 -11.01
CA VAL A 366 -8.89 0.24 -12.37
C VAL A 366 -7.68 -0.69 -12.34
N ILE A 367 -6.74 -0.45 -11.41
CA ILE A 367 -5.52 -1.25 -11.25
C ILE A 367 -5.87 -2.69 -10.85
N VAL A 368 -6.70 -2.88 -9.83
CA VAL A 368 -7.10 -4.21 -9.33
C VAL A 368 -7.82 -5.03 -10.41
N ARG A 369 -8.54 -4.38 -11.33
CA ARG A 369 -9.20 -5.06 -12.46
C ARG A 369 -8.25 -5.40 -13.61
N VAL A 370 -7.10 -4.75 -13.72
CA VAL A 370 -6.19 -4.87 -14.86
C VAL A 370 -5.00 -5.78 -14.55
N GLU A 371 -4.56 -5.83 -13.28
CA GLU A 371 -3.47 -6.68 -12.85
C GLU A 371 -3.95 -7.79 -11.90
N ASP A 372 -4.23 -8.94 -12.48
CA ASP A 372 -4.78 -10.10 -11.78
C ASP A 372 -3.75 -10.81 -10.89
N LYS A 373 -2.45 -10.53 -11.10
CA LYS A 373 -1.33 -11.18 -10.38
C LYS A 373 -0.98 -10.48 -9.07
N LEU A 374 -1.68 -9.41 -8.69
CA LEU A 374 -1.39 -8.70 -7.44
C LEU A 374 -1.52 -9.63 -6.22
N PRO A 375 -0.55 -9.62 -5.29
CA PRO A 375 -0.67 -10.37 -4.04
C PRO A 375 -1.93 -10.00 -3.27
N ARG A 376 -2.55 -10.98 -2.61
CA ARG A 376 -3.80 -10.77 -1.88
C ARG A 376 -3.70 -9.66 -0.83
N ASP A 377 -2.58 -9.59 -0.11
CA ASP A 377 -2.39 -8.56 0.92
C ASP A 377 -2.21 -7.17 0.31
N MET A 378 -1.64 -7.07 -0.91
CA MET A 378 -1.63 -5.81 -1.68
C MET A 378 -3.05 -5.38 -2.08
N ILE A 379 -3.89 -6.32 -2.52
CA ILE A 379 -5.30 -6.02 -2.85
C ILE A 379 -6.05 -5.54 -1.60
N LYS A 380 -5.85 -6.21 -0.45
CA LYS A 380 -6.44 -5.79 0.82
C LYS A 380 -5.98 -4.39 1.22
N HIS A 381 -4.69 -4.09 1.06
CA HIS A 381 -4.13 -2.78 1.32
C HIS A 381 -4.80 -1.71 0.46
N LEU A 382 -4.84 -1.92 -0.86
CA LEU A 382 -5.49 -1.00 -1.80
C LEU A 382 -6.98 -0.78 -1.49
N ILE A 383 -7.70 -1.82 -1.06
CA ILE A 383 -9.08 -1.69 -0.59
C ILE A 383 -9.15 -0.85 0.69
N SER A 384 -8.28 -1.10 1.67
CA SER A 384 -8.24 -0.29 2.91
C SER A 384 -7.93 1.17 2.62
N VAL A 385 -7.03 1.44 1.67
CA VAL A 385 -6.73 2.79 1.20
C VAL A 385 -7.96 3.42 0.53
N GLU A 386 -8.68 2.69 -0.33
CA GLU A 386 -9.93 3.17 -0.92
C GLU A 386 -10.96 3.54 0.16
N GLU A 387 -11.10 2.69 1.18
CA GLU A 387 -12.00 2.95 2.31
C GLU A 387 -11.62 4.23 3.07
N GLN A 388 -10.34 4.42 3.41
CA GLN A 388 -9.84 5.63 4.09
C GLN A 388 -10.16 6.91 3.28
N VAL A 389 -10.07 6.82 1.95
CA VAL A 389 -10.44 7.95 1.09
C VAL A 389 -11.94 8.24 1.16
N LEU A 390 -12.78 7.22 1.21
CA LEU A 390 -14.23 7.35 1.21
C LEU A 390 -14.80 7.72 2.58
N ASP A 391 -14.23 7.23 3.67
CA ASP A 391 -14.77 7.41 5.01
C ASP A 391 -14.37 8.72 5.68
N SER A 392 -13.23 9.32 5.29
CA SER A 392 -12.71 10.51 5.96
C SER A 392 -11.97 11.47 5.04
N LEU A 393 -10.98 11.02 4.26
CA LEU A 393 -10.07 11.95 3.56
C LEU A 393 -10.76 12.78 2.47
N SER A 394 -11.78 12.23 1.79
CA SER A 394 -12.54 13.03 0.81
C SER A 394 -13.48 14.05 1.46
N TRP A 395 -13.66 14.01 2.78
CA TRP A 395 -14.55 14.88 3.54
C TRP A 395 -13.83 16.02 4.27
N GLN A 396 -12.53 16.16 4.09
CA GLN A 396 -11.74 17.29 4.59
C GLN A 396 -12.26 18.62 4.03
N SER A 397 -12.15 19.70 4.79
CA SER A 397 -12.66 21.04 4.44
C SER A 397 -12.20 21.55 3.07
N GLU A 398 -10.97 21.24 2.69
CA GLU A 398 -10.30 21.63 1.44
C GLU A 398 -10.60 20.69 0.25
N SER A 399 -11.49 19.71 0.43
CA SER A 399 -11.73 18.68 -0.57
C SER A 399 -12.47 19.20 -1.82
N PRO A 400 -12.02 18.84 -3.05
CA PRO A 400 -12.75 19.08 -4.29
C PRO A 400 -14.15 18.45 -4.34
N LEU A 401 -14.45 17.54 -3.41
CA LEU A 401 -15.81 17.00 -3.23
C LEU A 401 -16.82 18.13 -2.94
N TRP A 402 -16.45 19.10 -2.10
CA TRP A 402 -17.33 20.20 -1.73
C TRP A 402 -17.66 21.08 -2.94
N ASP A 403 -16.66 21.44 -3.74
CA ASP A 403 -16.86 22.18 -4.99
C ASP A 403 -17.80 21.44 -5.95
N LEU A 404 -17.67 20.11 -6.02
CA LEU A 404 -18.50 19.29 -6.89
C LEU A 404 -19.94 19.20 -6.39
N ILE A 405 -20.15 19.12 -5.07
CA ILE A 405 -21.48 19.17 -4.45
C ILE A 405 -22.13 20.54 -4.73
N GLU A 406 -21.37 21.62 -4.58
CA GLU A 406 -21.87 22.98 -4.87
C GLU A 406 -22.24 23.15 -6.34
N LYS A 407 -21.39 22.70 -7.27
CA LYS A 407 -21.67 22.71 -8.72
C LYS A 407 -22.90 21.88 -9.12
N ASN A 408 -23.24 20.85 -8.35
CA ASN A 408 -24.44 20.04 -8.53
C ASN A 408 -25.66 20.59 -7.76
N ASN A 409 -25.71 21.90 -7.52
CA ASN A 409 -26.80 22.59 -6.80
C ASN A 409 -27.02 22.04 -5.38
N LYS A 410 -25.95 21.58 -4.71
CA LYS A 410 -26.01 20.91 -3.40
C LYS A 410 -26.89 19.66 -3.37
N ARG A 411 -27.22 19.10 -4.53
CA ARG A 411 -28.02 17.88 -4.60
C ARG A 411 -27.12 16.67 -4.47
N ILE A 412 -27.29 15.95 -3.36
CA ILE A 412 -26.68 14.63 -3.17
C ILE A 412 -27.66 13.57 -3.66
N PRO A 413 -27.20 12.60 -4.46
CA PRO A 413 -28.07 11.52 -4.90
C PRO A 413 -28.48 10.63 -3.72
N HIS A 414 -29.73 10.19 -3.73
CA HIS A 414 -30.16 9.06 -2.91
C HIS A 414 -29.44 7.77 -3.36
N TYR A 415 -29.30 6.82 -2.44
CA TYR A 415 -28.73 5.51 -2.73
C TYR A 415 -29.44 4.83 -3.91
N ASP A 416 -30.77 4.85 -3.92
CA ASP A 416 -31.58 4.21 -4.96
C ASP A 416 -31.37 4.82 -6.36
N GLU A 417 -30.98 6.10 -6.45
CA GLU A 417 -30.71 6.77 -7.73
C GLU A 417 -29.40 6.28 -8.37
N ILE A 418 -28.46 5.77 -7.57
CA ILE A 418 -27.11 5.37 -7.98
C ILE A 418 -26.81 3.89 -7.78
N ALA A 419 -27.74 3.13 -7.19
CA ALA A 419 -27.67 1.69 -7.09
C ALA A 419 -27.77 1.03 -8.48
N LEU A 420 -26.85 0.10 -8.77
CA LEU A 420 -26.86 -0.65 -10.03
C LEU A 420 -27.92 -1.77 -9.95
N THR A 421 -29.16 -1.49 -10.35
CA THR A 421 -30.23 -2.51 -10.42
C THR A 421 -30.16 -3.30 -11.73
N ASN A 422 -30.00 -4.63 -11.64
CA ASN A 422 -30.42 -5.56 -12.69
C ASN A 422 -31.95 -5.64 -12.65
N VAL A 423 -32.64 -5.04 -13.63
CA VAL A 423 -34.12 -5.04 -13.70
C VAL A 423 -34.61 -6.25 -14.48
N VAL A 424 -35.32 -7.16 -13.81
CA VAL A 424 -36.68 -7.60 -14.19
C VAL A 424 -37.45 -7.94 -12.91
N GLY A 425 -38.62 -7.34 -12.71
CA GLY A 425 -39.64 -7.80 -11.77
C GLY A 425 -39.68 -7.07 -10.41
N SER A 426 -40.87 -6.60 -10.07
CA SER A 426 -41.26 -5.84 -8.87
C SER A 426 -40.95 -6.51 -7.53
N SER A 427 -40.87 -5.65 -6.50
CA SER A 427 -41.06 -5.87 -5.05
C SER A 427 -39.85 -6.26 -4.18
N SER A 428 -39.70 -5.46 -3.12
CA SER A 428 -39.15 -5.75 -1.79
C SER A 428 -37.63 -5.82 -1.58
N MET A 429 -37.22 -5.11 -0.51
CA MET A 429 -35.92 -5.08 0.17
C MET A 429 -35.46 -6.45 0.71
N SER A 430 -36.19 -7.53 0.42
CA SER A 430 -35.83 -8.92 0.77
C SER A 430 -34.56 -9.40 0.06
N ASN A 431 -34.04 -8.62 -0.90
CA ASN A 431 -32.86 -8.93 -1.67
C ASN A 431 -31.57 -8.23 -1.22
N ILE A 432 -31.57 -7.38 -0.19
CA ILE A 432 -30.33 -6.82 0.36
C ILE A 432 -29.47 -7.96 0.95
N ASN A 433 -30.10 -8.91 1.63
CA ASN A 433 -29.42 -10.01 2.33
C ASN A 433 -28.77 -11.06 1.39
N GLN A 434 -29.14 -11.13 0.11
CA GLN A 434 -28.55 -12.06 -0.88
C GLN A 434 -27.81 -11.38 -2.05
N LYS A 435 -28.04 -10.08 -2.32
CA LYS A 435 -27.36 -9.38 -3.44
C LYS A 435 -26.04 -8.71 -3.06
N ILE A 436 -25.72 -8.56 -1.78
CA ILE A 436 -24.47 -7.89 -1.32
C ILE A 436 -23.22 -8.76 -1.51
N GLU A 437 -23.32 -10.09 -1.45
CA GLU A 437 -22.16 -10.97 -1.73
C GLU A 437 -21.75 -10.98 -3.21
N ASN A 438 -22.70 -10.75 -4.13
CA ASN A 438 -22.45 -10.78 -5.57
C ASN A 438 -22.11 -9.42 -6.18
N SER A 439 -22.07 -8.35 -5.38
CA SER A 439 -21.97 -6.97 -5.88
C SER A 439 -20.60 -6.29 -5.71
N ARG A 440 -19.49 -7.03 -5.55
CA ARG A 440 -18.17 -6.38 -5.65
C ARG A 440 -17.84 -5.91 -7.06
N PHE A 441 -18.39 -6.59 -8.07
CA PHE A 441 -18.27 -6.20 -9.48
C PHE A 441 -19.50 -6.64 -10.30
N PRO A 442 -20.73 -6.13 -10.05
CA PRO A 442 -21.83 -6.36 -10.97
C PRO A 442 -21.56 -5.47 -12.19
N HIS A 443 -21.07 -6.11 -13.24
CA HIS A 443 -20.63 -5.51 -14.49
C HIS A 443 -21.77 -4.76 -15.20
N LYS A 444 -21.68 -3.43 -15.18
CA LYS A 444 -21.77 -2.63 -16.40
C LYS A 444 -20.48 -1.84 -16.49
N GLU A 445 -19.60 -2.23 -17.41
CA GLU A 445 -18.35 -1.53 -17.66
C GLU A 445 -18.67 -0.10 -18.10
N SER A 446 -18.39 0.86 -17.22
CA SER A 446 -18.27 2.28 -17.58
C SER A 446 -16.80 2.53 -17.92
N PRO A 447 -16.52 3.23 -19.03
CA PRO A 447 -15.15 3.51 -19.44
C PRO A 447 -14.36 4.18 -18.33
N VAL A 448 -13.06 3.93 -18.29
CA VAL A 448 -12.19 4.53 -17.26
C VAL A 448 -12.20 6.06 -17.39
N SER A 449 -12.29 6.60 -18.61
CA SER A 449 -12.40 8.04 -18.86
C SER A 449 -13.58 8.71 -18.15
N ASP A 450 -14.73 8.04 -18.03
CA ASP A 450 -15.92 8.57 -17.32
C ASP A 450 -15.67 8.79 -15.82
N ARG A 451 -14.67 8.11 -15.24
CA ARG A 451 -14.33 8.27 -13.80
C ARG A 451 -13.57 9.56 -13.54
N PHE A 452 -12.78 9.99 -14.53
CA PHE A 452 -11.91 11.15 -14.41
C PHE A 452 -12.56 12.41 -14.99
N ILE A 453 -13.49 12.26 -15.93
CA ILE A 453 -14.15 13.37 -16.62
C ILE A 453 -15.54 13.63 -16.01
N SER A 454 -15.80 14.86 -15.57
CA SER A 454 -17.16 15.28 -15.19
C SER A 454 -17.91 15.77 -16.44
N PRO A 455 -19.23 15.50 -16.58
CA PRO A 455 -20.02 16.17 -17.60
C PRO A 455 -19.95 17.68 -17.34
N ALA A 456 -19.57 18.47 -18.35
CA ALA A 456 -19.53 19.92 -18.21
C ALA A 456 -20.95 20.44 -17.89
N PRO A 457 -21.14 21.25 -16.82
CA PRO A 457 -22.40 21.93 -16.61
C PRO A 457 -22.50 23.07 -17.62
N GLY A 458 -23.46 22.99 -18.55
CA GLY A 458 -23.85 24.14 -19.38
C GLY A 458 -23.68 24.05 -20.89
N GLN A 459 -23.96 22.91 -21.54
CA GLN A 459 -24.44 22.99 -22.93
C GLN A 459 -25.97 23.11 -22.93
N PRO A 460 -26.55 24.30 -23.21
CA PRO A 460 -27.95 24.35 -23.59
C PRO A 460 -28.08 23.54 -24.88
N ASN A 461 -28.99 22.56 -24.88
CA ASN A 461 -29.38 21.84 -26.09
C ASN A 461 -29.80 22.87 -27.14
N VAL A 462 -28.93 23.15 -28.11
CA VAL A 462 -29.31 23.87 -29.32
C VAL A 462 -30.20 22.93 -30.10
N ILE A 463 -31.49 22.99 -29.82
CA ILE A 463 -32.52 22.54 -30.73
C ILE A 463 -32.32 23.39 -31.99
N ARG A 464 -31.78 22.79 -33.06
CA ARG A 464 -31.85 23.37 -34.40
C ARG A 464 -33.33 23.46 -34.77
N LEU A 465 -33.94 24.61 -34.51
CA LEU A 465 -35.25 24.94 -35.02
C LEU A 465 -35.10 25.24 -36.51
N GLY A 466 -35.65 24.34 -37.33
CA GLY A 466 -35.73 24.51 -38.78
C GLY A 466 -36.52 25.76 -39.15
N LYS A 467 -36.13 26.38 -40.27
CA LYS A 467 -36.77 27.56 -40.85
C LYS A 467 -38.25 27.30 -41.16
N GLN A 468 -39.03 28.35 -40.93
CA GLN A 468 -40.45 28.55 -41.18
C GLN A 468 -40.92 28.11 -42.57
N ILE A 469 -42.10 27.49 -42.63
CA ILE A 469 -43.08 27.69 -43.71
C ILE A 469 -44.46 27.86 -43.06
N THR A 470 -45.19 28.82 -43.62
CA THR A 470 -46.47 29.44 -43.24
C THR A 470 -47.71 28.53 -43.18
N MET A 471 -48.70 29.03 -42.43
CA MET A 471 -50.08 28.59 -42.23
C MET A 471 -50.78 27.93 -43.44
N ASN A 472 -51.58 26.87 -43.21
CA ASN A 472 -53.05 26.98 -43.34
C ASN A 472 -53.82 25.77 -42.73
N GLU A 473 -55.11 26.00 -42.53
CA GLU A 473 -56.09 25.36 -41.64
C GLU A 473 -56.67 23.98 -42.05
N ASN A 474 -57.30 23.35 -41.04
CA ASN A 474 -58.58 22.59 -41.05
C ASN A 474 -58.64 21.05 -41.27
N ARG A 475 -59.44 20.45 -40.35
CA ARG A 475 -60.27 19.21 -40.36
C ARG A 475 -59.76 17.87 -39.77
N GLN A 476 -60.40 17.54 -38.64
CA GLN A 476 -61.25 16.37 -38.33
C GLN A 476 -60.77 14.92 -38.61
N TYR A 477 -60.76 14.14 -37.51
CA TYR A 477 -61.08 12.72 -37.30
C TYR A 477 -60.99 11.74 -38.48
N PHE A 478 -60.10 10.74 -38.37
CA PHE A 478 -60.37 9.35 -38.77
C PHE A 478 -59.43 8.35 -38.04
N SER A 479 -59.99 7.22 -37.64
CA SER A 479 -59.32 6.01 -37.16
C SER A 479 -59.15 4.99 -38.30
N ALA A 480 -57.97 4.39 -38.49
CA ALA A 480 -57.77 2.99 -38.94
C ALA A 480 -56.27 2.60 -39.13
N THR A 481 -55.90 1.54 -38.42
CA THR A 481 -54.94 0.43 -38.69
C THR A 481 -53.83 0.46 -39.77
N THR A 482 -52.66 -0.02 -39.29
CA THR A 482 -51.59 -0.85 -39.92
C THR A 482 -50.63 -0.27 -40.97
N LYS A 483 -49.33 -0.19 -40.62
CA LYS A 483 -48.31 -1.19 -41.00
C LYS A 483 -46.94 -0.90 -40.36
N ASN A 484 -46.28 -1.98 -39.92
CA ASN A 484 -44.91 -2.05 -39.43
C ASN A 484 -43.89 -1.45 -40.42
N ASN A 485 -42.92 -0.70 -39.88
CA ASN A 485 -41.53 -0.75 -40.32
C ASN A 485 -40.60 -0.34 -39.16
N GLY A 486 -39.47 -1.03 -39.07
CA GLY A 486 -38.69 -1.26 -37.85
C GLY A 486 -38.14 -0.03 -37.15
N VAL A 487 -38.23 -0.06 -35.81
CA VAL A 487 -37.48 0.83 -34.92
C VAL A 487 -36.22 0.09 -34.47
N SER A 488 -35.09 0.63 -34.91
CA SER A 488 -33.75 0.38 -34.37
C SER A 488 -33.74 0.80 -32.90
N PRO A 489 -33.08 0.08 -31.97
CA PRO A 489 -33.12 0.43 -30.56
C PRO A 489 -32.42 1.76 -30.35
N SER A 490 -33.19 2.74 -29.89
CA SER A 490 -32.70 3.99 -29.34
C SER A 490 -31.67 3.70 -28.25
N SER A 491 -30.54 4.41 -28.33
CA SER A 491 -29.46 4.34 -27.37
C SER A 491 -29.98 4.52 -25.94
N LEU A 492 -29.86 3.48 -25.11
CA LEU A 492 -30.16 3.51 -23.68
C LEU A 492 -29.32 4.58 -22.98
N THR A 493 -29.92 5.74 -22.74
CA THR A 493 -29.40 6.77 -21.82
C THR A 493 -29.77 6.37 -20.39
N GLY A 494 -28.92 5.55 -19.77
CA GLY A 494 -29.09 5.13 -18.38
C GLY A 494 -28.89 6.27 -17.35
N PRO A 495 -29.39 6.11 -16.10
CA PRO A 495 -29.28 7.10 -15.02
C PRO A 495 -27.84 7.52 -14.69
N LEU A 496 -26.86 6.61 -14.86
CA LEU A 496 -25.45 6.85 -14.51
C LEU A 496 -24.78 8.00 -15.27
N LYS A 497 -25.24 8.32 -16.48
CA LYS A 497 -24.69 9.47 -17.23
C LYS A 497 -25.13 10.83 -16.67
N LYS A 498 -26.17 10.88 -15.82
CA LYS A 498 -26.70 12.15 -15.29
C LYS A 498 -25.96 12.68 -14.06
N ILE A 499 -25.17 11.87 -13.35
CA ILE A 499 -24.58 12.23 -12.03
C ILE A 499 -23.03 12.18 -12.03
N GLY A 500 -22.42 11.67 -13.12
CA GLY A 500 -20.97 11.78 -13.37
C GLY A 500 -20.10 11.22 -12.23
N THR A 501 -18.99 11.91 -11.95
CA THR A 501 -18.00 11.51 -10.93
C THR A 501 -18.55 11.56 -9.49
N LEU A 502 -19.52 12.45 -9.23
CA LEU A 502 -20.20 12.57 -7.93
C LEU A 502 -21.03 11.32 -7.61
N GLY A 503 -21.75 10.80 -8.60
CA GLY A 503 -22.55 9.58 -8.44
C GLY A 503 -21.68 8.36 -8.17
N LEU A 504 -20.50 8.28 -8.80
CA LEU A 504 -19.53 7.23 -8.51
C LEU A 504 -19.03 7.28 -7.06
N PHE A 505 -18.73 8.48 -6.55
CA PHE A 505 -18.30 8.69 -5.16
C PHE A 505 -19.38 8.21 -4.18
N PHE A 506 -20.59 8.77 -4.27
CA PHE A 506 -21.67 8.42 -3.34
C PHE A 506 -22.09 6.95 -3.42
N ARG A 507 -21.97 6.31 -4.60
CA ARG A 507 -22.26 4.87 -4.75
C ARG A 507 -21.29 4.03 -3.91
N LYS A 508 -19.99 4.35 -3.95
CA LYS A 508 -18.98 3.66 -3.14
C LYS A 508 -19.09 4.02 -1.66
N PHE A 509 -19.36 5.29 -1.36
CA PHE A 509 -19.58 5.76 0.02
C PHE A 509 -20.76 5.06 0.70
N TYR A 510 -21.94 5.02 0.05
CA TYR A 510 -23.10 4.33 0.61
C TYR A 510 -22.89 2.82 0.69
N TYR A 511 -22.20 2.21 -0.28
CA TYR A 511 -21.84 0.79 -0.17
C TYR A 511 -21.00 0.53 1.09
N LEU A 512 -19.93 1.31 1.30
CA LEU A 512 -19.08 1.20 2.48
C LEU A 512 -19.89 1.41 3.77
N ALA A 513 -20.72 2.45 3.82
CA ALA A 513 -21.58 2.74 4.95
C ALA A 513 -22.55 1.59 5.26
N SER A 514 -23.16 0.99 4.22
CA SER A 514 -24.11 -0.11 4.40
C SER A 514 -23.44 -1.37 4.96
N VAL A 515 -22.23 -1.69 4.49
CA VAL A 515 -21.47 -2.85 4.98
C VAL A 515 -21.08 -2.65 6.44
N ARG A 516 -20.56 -1.47 6.80
CA ARG A 516 -20.19 -1.14 8.18
C ARG A 516 -21.40 -1.10 9.12
N MET A 517 -22.53 -0.53 8.67
CA MET A 517 -23.77 -0.51 9.44
C MET A 517 -24.28 -1.93 9.71
N GLN A 518 -24.26 -2.81 8.71
CA GLN A 518 -24.70 -4.20 8.87
C GLN A 518 -23.81 -4.97 9.85
N ASP A 519 -22.48 -4.83 9.77
CA ASP A 519 -21.57 -5.44 10.75
C ASP A 519 -21.84 -4.93 12.16
N LEU A 520 -21.99 -3.61 12.34
CA LEU A 520 -22.33 -3.03 13.64
C LEU A 520 -23.66 -3.57 14.19
N CYS A 521 -24.71 -3.56 13.38
CA CYS A 521 -26.01 -4.08 13.81
C CYS A 521 -25.92 -5.56 14.18
N TYR A 522 -25.20 -6.36 13.40
CA TYR A 522 -24.98 -7.78 13.69
C TYR A 522 -24.24 -7.98 15.03
N GLN A 523 -23.13 -7.27 15.24
CA GLN A 523 -22.34 -7.36 16.48
C GLN A 523 -23.10 -6.88 17.72
N LEU A 524 -23.96 -5.88 17.54
CA LEU A 524 -24.85 -5.36 18.60
C LEU A 524 -26.14 -6.19 18.77
N SER A 525 -26.28 -7.30 18.05
CA SER A 525 -27.48 -8.16 18.05
C SER A 525 -28.77 -7.44 17.64
N ILE A 526 -28.66 -6.36 16.86
CA ILE A 526 -29.78 -5.64 16.24
C ILE A 526 -30.24 -6.45 15.01
N SER A 527 -31.29 -7.24 15.19
CA SER A 527 -31.80 -8.18 14.18
C SER A 527 -33.16 -7.78 13.59
N ASP A 528 -33.79 -6.72 14.10
CA ASP A 528 -35.02 -6.16 13.55
C ASP A 528 -34.74 -5.41 12.24
N GLU A 529 -35.23 -5.96 11.12
CA GLU A 529 -35.07 -5.36 9.80
C GLU A 529 -35.71 -3.98 9.68
N ASP A 530 -36.84 -3.73 10.34
CA ASP A 530 -37.51 -2.42 10.28
C ASP A 530 -36.72 -1.38 11.07
N LEU A 531 -36.11 -1.77 12.17
CA LEU A 531 -35.17 -0.92 12.91
C LEU A 531 -33.93 -0.59 12.07
N MET A 532 -33.32 -1.59 11.43
CA MET A 532 -32.18 -1.38 10.52
C MET A 532 -32.52 -0.45 9.35
N ARG A 533 -33.74 -0.55 8.79
CA ARG A 533 -34.22 0.37 7.75
C ARG A 533 -34.33 1.80 8.29
N LYS A 534 -34.88 2.01 9.49
CA LYS A 534 -34.94 3.33 10.13
C LYS A 534 -33.55 3.91 10.37
N ILE A 535 -32.59 3.10 10.80
CA ILE A 535 -31.19 3.51 10.96
C ILE A 535 -30.62 4.00 9.62
N TRP A 536 -30.79 3.21 8.56
CA TRP A 536 -30.32 3.58 7.21
C TRP A 536 -30.97 4.86 6.70
N THR A 537 -32.30 4.99 6.82
CA THR A 537 -33.04 6.19 6.42
C THR A 537 -32.56 7.43 7.18
N CYS A 538 -32.30 7.31 8.48
CA CYS A 538 -31.76 8.42 9.28
C CYS A 538 -30.35 8.79 8.84
N PHE A 539 -29.48 7.80 8.60
CA PHE A 539 -28.14 8.01 8.08
C PHE A 539 -28.16 8.71 6.72
N GLU A 540 -28.94 8.21 5.77
CA GLU A 540 -29.04 8.78 4.43
C GLU A 540 -29.60 10.21 4.47
N HIS A 541 -30.63 10.46 5.29
CA HIS A 541 -31.17 11.81 5.51
C HIS A 541 -30.10 12.78 6.02
N VAL A 542 -29.29 12.36 6.99
CA VAL A 542 -28.16 13.16 7.48
C VAL A 542 -27.17 13.49 6.35
N ILE A 543 -26.82 12.52 5.52
CA ILE A 543 -25.86 12.74 4.43
C ILE A 543 -26.41 13.70 3.37
N ILE A 544 -27.70 13.61 3.04
CA ILE A 544 -28.35 14.41 2.00
C ILE A 544 -28.69 15.82 2.48
N GLU A 545 -29.38 15.95 3.61
CA GLU A 545 -29.91 17.24 4.10
C GLU A 545 -28.91 17.97 5.00
N HIS A 546 -27.96 17.25 5.60
CA HIS A 546 -27.01 17.77 6.58
C HIS A 546 -25.57 17.37 6.26
N THR A 547 -25.21 17.36 4.97
CA THR A 547 -23.88 16.94 4.48
C THR A 547 -22.71 17.63 5.17
N ASN A 548 -22.88 18.90 5.58
CA ASN A 548 -21.85 19.64 6.31
C ASN A 548 -21.43 18.93 7.61
N MET A 549 -22.24 18.01 8.14
CA MET A 549 -21.86 17.18 9.29
C MET A 549 -20.73 16.19 8.97
N MET A 550 -20.46 15.87 7.70
CA MET A 550 -19.30 15.07 7.31
C MET A 550 -17.99 15.88 7.26
N ARG A 551 -18.05 17.22 7.25
CA ARG A 551 -16.85 18.06 7.12
C ARG A 551 -15.87 17.80 8.25
N ASP A 552 -14.64 17.41 7.88
CA ASP A 552 -13.55 17.03 8.79
C ASP A 552 -13.94 15.92 9.79
N ARG A 553 -14.88 15.06 9.41
CA ARG A 553 -15.38 13.95 10.22
C ARG A 553 -15.26 12.62 9.51
N HIS A 554 -15.40 11.56 10.29
CA HIS A 554 -15.34 10.19 9.82
C HIS A 554 -16.76 9.63 9.64
N LEU A 555 -16.99 8.86 8.57
CA LEU A 555 -18.25 8.17 8.26
C LEU A 555 -18.82 7.43 9.48
N ASP A 556 -17.97 6.65 10.15
CA ASP A 556 -18.38 5.83 11.29
C ASP A 556 -18.91 6.67 12.48
N GLN A 557 -18.48 7.93 12.63
CA GLN A 557 -19.04 8.81 13.66
C GLN A 557 -20.53 9.08 13.37
N ILE A 558 -20.88 9.31 12.10
CA ILE A 558 -22.26 9.53 11.68
C ILE A 558 -23.07 8.23 11.81
N LEU A 559 -22.51 7.09 11.41
CA LEU A 559 -23.16 5.77 11.55
C LEU A 559 -23.46 5.41 13.01
N MET A 560 -22.50 5.59 13.93
CA MET A 560 -22.71 5.30 15.34
C MET A 560 -23.77 6.23 15.95
N CYS A 561 -23.77 7.52 15.58
CA CYS A 561 -24.78 8.47 16.02
C CYS A 561 -26.19 8.09 15.51
N THR A 562 -26.33 7.67 14.26
CA THR A 562 -27.63 7.27 13.69
C THR A 562 -28.14 5.96 14.27
N ILE A 563 -27.28 4.97 14.51
CA ILE A 563 -27.65 3.75 15.24
C ILE A 563 -28.14 4.11 16.65
N TYR A 564 -27.39 4.91 17.38
CA TYR A 564 -27.74 5.30 18.75
C TYR A 564 -29.07 6.03 18.84
N ILE A 565 -29.29 7.07 18.02
CA ILE A 565 -30.50 7.90 18.12
C ILE A 565 -31.76 7.10 17.75
N ILE A 566 -31.67 6.22 16.76
CA ILE A 566 -32.82 5.40 16.31
C ILE A 566 -33.13 4.28 17.30
N CYS A 567 -32.13 3.69 17.98
CA CYS A 567 -32.40 2.72 19.04
C CYS A 567 -32.93 3.35 20.32
N ARG A 568 -32.65 4.64 20.54
CA ARG A 568 -33.07 5.38 21.75
C ARG A 568 -34.53 5.85 21.67
N VAL A 569 -34.98 6.27 20.49
CA VAL A 569 -36.36 6.72 20.23
C VAL A 569 -37.29 5.52 20.16
#